data_AF-A0AAV2L0Q2-F1
#
_entry.id   AF-A0AAV2L0Q2-F1
#
_cell.length_a   1.000
_cell.length_b   1.000
_cell.length_c   1.000
_cell.angle_alpha   90.00
_cell.angle_beta   90.00
_cell.angle_gamma   90.00
#
_symmetry.space_group_name_H-M   'P 1'
#
loop_
_entity.id
_entity.type
_entity.pdbx_description
1 polymer ?
#
loop_
_entity_poly.entity_id
_entity_poly.type
_entity_poly.pdbx_seq_one_letter_code
_entity_poly.pdbx_strand_id
1 'polypeptide(L)'
;MGLKWVLLLLVLQVSLQSSHAALNIGVYSASTKHFVFKWDKVNGAMSYEITITNIANQRVGFAVFGANTVMGSVSSGLAANTNYTYSIEAKNATGAVLESASGQHLTAPERMDPIVSVTAVDSTTLQVEFVLKTGASKYIVRALDTQEPLTFFKEIEVTSSPALFPSLQPYTQYKLSVMAANSGGRSQPTESVIAKTFSEEQQEEEEEQQEEEEEEQQEEEEEEQQEEEEEEQQEEEEEQQEEEEEEQQEEEEEEEQQEEEEEEQQEEEEEQQEDEEEEQQEEEEEEQQEEEEEEQPEEEEEQQEEEEEEQQEEEEEEQPEESLE
;
A
#
# COMPACT_ATOMS: atom_id res chain seq x y z
N MET A 1 62.68 84.53 52.86
CA MET A 1 63.09 83.20 52.33
C MET A 1 62.85 82.17 53.41
N GLY A 2 61.91 81.25 53.22
CA GLY A 2 61.58 80.20 54.17
C GLY A 2 60.71 79.16 53.47
N LEU A 3 61.36 78.10 52.98
CA LEU A 3 60.77 77.03 52.19
C LEU A 3 59.94 76.13 53.12
N LYS A 4 58.61 76.16 53.01
CA LYS A 4 57.72 75.21 53.71
C LYS A 4 57.43 74.04 52.79
N TRP A 5 58.09 72.93 53.06
CA TRP A 5 57.77 71.61 52.49
C TRP A 5 56.43 71.14 53.07
N VAL A 6 55.41 70.97 52.22
CA VAL A 6 54.20 70.24 52.58
C VAL A 6 54.34 68.84 52.03
N LEU A 7 54.42 67.89 52.96
CA LEU A 7 54.53 66.46 52.74
C LEU A 7 53.18 65.95 52.15
N LEU A 8 53.21 65.41 50.94
CA LEU A 8 52.06 64.77 50.30
C LEU A 8 51.93 63.33 50.85
N LEU A 9 50.96 63.10 51.73
CA LEU A 9 50.61 61.76 52.22
C LEU A 9 49.71 61.06 51.19
N LEU A 10 50.28 60.10 50.47
CA LEU A 10 49.57 59.22 49.54
C LEU A 10 49.01 58.03 50.32
N VAL A 11 47.70 58.03 50.60
CA VAL A 11 47.01 56.90 51.23
C VAL A 11 46.73 55.86 50.15
N LEU A 12 47.55 54.81 50.11
CA LEU A 12 47.33 53.63 49.27
C LEU A 12 46.23 52.78 49.92
N GLN A 13 44.98 52.90 49.46
CA GLN A 13 43.95 51.91 49.80
C GLN A 13 44.24 50.63 49.01
N VAL A 14 44.81 49.64 49.68
CA VAL A 14 44.86 48.27 49.19
C VAL A 14 43.45 47.69 49.37
N SER A 15 42.64 47.74 48.31
CA SER A 15 41.46 46.90 48.22
C SER A 15 41.93 45.45 48.03
N LEU A 16 41.92 44.65 49.10
CA LEU A 16 41.96 43.20 48.97
C LEU A 16 40.61 42.76 48.40
N GLN A 17 40.45 42.83 47.07
CA GLN A 17 39.46 42.01 46.40
C GLN A 17 39.96 40.58 46.51
N SER A 18 39.40 39.80 47.43
CA SER A 18 39.62 38.36 47.42
C SER A 18 38.93 37.82 46.17
N SER A 19 39.70 37.42 45.17
CA SER A 19 39.21 36.51 44.15
C SER A 19 39.05 35.12 44.77
N HIS A 20 38.04 34.94 45.62
CA HIS A 20 37.60 33.59 45.95
C HIS A 20 36.93 33.07 44.69
N ALA A 21 37.52 32.04 44.08
CA ALA A 21 36.87 31.30 43.00
C ALA A 21 35.55 30.78 43.56
N ALA A 22 34.43 31.15 42.94
CA ALA A 22 33.12 30.75 43.39
C ALA A 22 33.02 29.21 43.46
N LEU A 23 32.47 28.70 44.56
CA LEU A 23 32.21 27.29 44.81
C LEU A 23 31.53 26.67 43.59
N ASN A 24 32.24 25.75 42.93
CA ASN A 24 31.66 24.98 41.86
C ASN A 24 30.83 23.85 42.48
N ILE A 25 29.56 23.78 42.12
CA ILE A 25 28.65 22.67 42.40
C ILE A 25 27.96 22.28 41.11
N GLY A 26 27.86 20.97 40.88
CA GLY A 26 27.06 20.42 39.80
C GLY A 26 26.27 19.20 40.26
N VAL A 27 25.14 18.97 39.59
CA VAL A 27 24.48 17.67 39.65
C VAL A 27 25.35 16.69 38.86
N TYR A 28 25.95 15.74 39.56
CA TYR A 28 26.74 14.66 38.97
C TYR A 28 25.86 13.61 38.30
N SER A 29 24.76 13.25 38.96
CA SER A 29 23.72 12.40 38.38
C SER A 29 22.37 12.67 39.04
N ALA A 30 21.32 12.33 38.32
CA ALA A 30 19.95 12.52 38.75
C ALA A 30 19.13 11.28 38.37
N SER A 31 18.26 10.87 39.28
CA SER A 31 17.31 9.80 39.09
C SER A 31 15.89 10.30 39.35
N THR A 32 14.93 9.38 39.38
CA THR A 32 13.52 9.68 39.65
C THR A 32 13.29 10.40 40.97
N LYS A 33 14.06 10.10 42.03
CA LYS A 33 13.79 10.60 43.39
C LYS A 33 15.02 11.12 44.13
N HIS A 34 16.18 11.22 43.48
CA HIS A 34 17.36 11.76 44.13
C HIS A 34 18.31 12.45 43.15
N PHE A 35 19.04 13.42 43.68
CA PHE A 35 20.20 14.03 43.03
C PHE A 35 21.48 13.57 43.72
N VAL A 36 22.52 13.36 42.94
CA VAL A 36 23.90 13.24 43.41
C VAL A 36 24.61 14.52 43.01
N PHE A 37 25.13 15.24 43.98
CA PHE A 37 25.90 16.47 43.77
C PHE A 37 27.38 16.18 43.89
N LYS A 38 28.19 16.94 43.15
CA LYS A 38 29.63 17.02 43.29
C LYS A 38 30.03 18.50 43.42
N TRP A 39 30.94 18.79 44.34
CA TRP A 39 31.38 20.16 44.61
C TRP A 39 32.86 20.21 44.97
N ASP A 40 33.45 21.40 44.87
CA ASP A 40 34.84 21.62 45.22
C ASP A 40 35.04 21.75 46.75
N LYS A 41 36.22 21.34 47.23
CA LYS A 41 36.57 21.47 48.65
C LYS A 41 36.86 22.94 48.99
N VAL A 42 36.11 23.49 49.94
CA VAL A 42 36.29 24.85 50.47
C VAL A 42 37.23 24.82 51.67
N ASN A 43 38.27 25.67 51.65
CA ASN A 43 39.21 25.77 52.77
C ASN A 43 38.54 26.37 54.02
N GLY A 44 38.76 25.76 55.18
CA GLY A 44 38.14 26.17 56.46
C GLY A 44 36.70 25.68 56.64
N ALA A 45 36.08 25.05 55.63
CA ALA A 45 34.76 24.47 55.75
C ALA A 45 34.80 23.21 56.61
N MET A 46 33.93 23.16 57.61
CA MET A 46 33.72 22.02 58.51
C MET A 46 32.50 21.18 58.09
N SER A 47 31.55 21.78 57.38
CA SER A 47 30.40 21.11 56.80
C SER A 47 29.97 21.72 55.48
N TYR A 48 29.21 20.94 54.71
CA TYR A 48 28.48 21.38 53.53
C TYR A 48 27.00 21.07 53.73
N GLU A 49 26.14 22.05 53.57
CA GLU A 49 24.70 21.90 53.70
C GLU A 49 24.05 22.08 52.33
N ILE A 50 23.36 21.04 51.84
CA ILE A 50 22.62 21.08 50.58
C ILE A 50 21.13 21.22 50.89
N THR A 51 20.47 22.17 50.24
CA THR A 51 19.04 22.41 50.34
C THR A 51 18.40 22.31 48.96
N ILE A 52 17.28 21.60 48.85
CA ILE A 52 16.48 21.50 47.63
C ILE A 52 15.13 22.15 47.85
N THR A 53 14.74 23.00 46.91
CA THR A 53 13.48 23.74 46.92
C THR A 53 12.68 23.47 45.65
N ASN A 54 11.36 23.37 45.79
CA ASN A 54 10.45 23.29 44.64
C ASN A 54 10.24 24.69 44.01
N ILE A 55 9.45 24.75 42.93
CA ILE A 55 9.12 26.00 42.24
C ILE A 55 8.35 27.01 43.12
N ALA A 56 7.74 26.57 44.22
CA ALA A 56 7.08 27.43 45.21
C ALA A 56 8.05 27.90 46.31
N ASN A 57 9.37 27.69 46.14
CA ASN A 57 10.43 27.98 47.12
C ASN A 57 10.27 27.25 48.46
N GLN A 58 9.51 26.15 48.49
CA GLN A 58 9.38 25.31 49.67
C GLN A 58 10.55 24.34 49.72
N ARG A 59 11.21 24.23 50.87
CA ARG A 59 12.26 23.24 51.10
C ARG A 59 11.65 21.84 51.12
N VAL A 60 12.05 21.01 50.16
CA VAL A 60 11.60 19.62 50.00
C VAL A 60 12.70 18.61 50.34
N GLY A 61 13.96 19.00 50.17
CA GLY A 61 15.11 18.15 50.44
C GLY A 61 16.23 18.87 51.20
N PHE A 62 16.98 18.12 52.00
CA PHE A 62 18.09 18.64 52.79
C PHE A 62 19.10 17.54 53.15
N ALA A 63 20.39 17.86 53.11
CA ALA A 63 21.46 16.99 53.62
C ALA A 63 22.65 17.79 54.13
N VAL A 64 23.40 17.23 55.09
CA VAL A 64 24.63 17.81 55.63
C VAL A 64 25.77 16.81 55.50
N PHE A 65 26.90 17.28 54.97
CA PHE A 65 28.11 16.49 54.76
C PHE A 65 29.29 17.09 55.53
N GLY A 66 30.27 16.25 55.86
CA GLY A 66 31.45 16.67 56.62
C GLY A 66 32.50 17.40 55.77
N ALA A 67 33.47 18.02 56.44
CA ALA A 67 34.56 18.83 55.85
C ALA A 67 35.32 18.21 54.67
N ASN A 68 35.43 16.88 54.64
CA ASN A 68 36.20 16.14 53.65
C ASN A 68 35.34 15.47 52.57
N THR A 69 34.02 15.68 52.61
CA THR A 69 33.08 15.16 51.61
C THR A 69 32.90 16.16 50.48
N VAL A 70 33.08 15.70 49.24
CA VAL A 70 32.96 16.49 48.00
C VAL A 70 31.91 15.93 47.03
N MET A 71 31.16 14.92 47.49
CA MET A 71 30.09 14.29 46.74
C MET A 71 29.07 13.72 47.71
N GLY A 72 27.78 13.87 47.40
CA GLY A 72 26.71 13.46 48.29
C GLY A 72 25.35 13.43 47.59
N SER A 73 24.42 12.65 48.12
CA SER A 73 23.09 12.49 47.56
C SER A 73 22.01 13.13 48.43
N VAL A 74 20.95 13.62 47.78
CA VAL A 74 19.74 14.14 48.44
C VAL A 74 18.53 13.48 47.78
N SER A 75 17.68 12.84 48.58
CA SER A 75 16.55 12.03 48.11
C SER A 75 15.18 12.43 48.67
N SER A 76 15.12 13.37 49.62
CA SER A 76 13.85 13.70 50.29
C SER A 76 12.96 14.60 49.44
N GLY A 77 11.69 14.20 49.33
CA GLY A 77 10.60 15.02 48.78
C GLY A 77 10.63 15.28 47.27
N LEU A 78 11.48 14.57 46.52
CA LEU A 78 11.58 14.74 45.07
C LEU A 78 10.58 13.85 44.33
N ALA A 79 9.88 14.45 43.37
CA ALA A 79 9.00 13.78 42.43
C ALA A 79 9.71 13.59 41.08
N ALA A 80 9.26 12.60 40.30
CA ALA A 80 9.76 12.35 38.96
C ALA A 80 9.50 13.53 38.02
N ASN A 81 10.33 13.67 36.97
CA ASN A 81 10.15 14.68 35.91
C ASN A 81 9.81 16.10 36.44
N THR A 82 10.48 16.54 37.50
CA THR A 82 10.20 17.79 38.20
C THR A 82 11.46 18.63 38.34
N ASN A 83 11.37 19.91 37.97
CA ASN A 83 12.50 20.85 38.09
C ASN A 83 12.60 21.38 39.53
N TYR A 84 13.80 21.33 40.09
CA TYR A 84 14.11 21.79 41.43
C TYR A 84 15.25 22.80 41.43
N THR A 85 15.21 23.72 42.39
CA THR A 85 16.36 24.59 42.70
C THR A 85 17.13 24.00 43.86
N TYR A 86 18.44 23.88 43.71
CA TYR A 86 19.34 23.43 44.77
C TYR A 86 20.28 24.55 45.18
N SER A 87 20.68 24.54 46.45
CA SER A 87 21.76 25.38 46.97
C SER A 87 22.67 24.56 47.87
N ILE A 88 23.96 24.89 47.86
CA ILE A 88 24.96 24.37 48.79
C ILE A 88 25.59 25.53 49.56
N GLU A 89 25.80 25.33 50.86
CA GLU A 89 26.50 26.26 51.73
C GLU A 89 27.66 25.54 52.42
N ALA A 90 28.88 26.00 52.22
CA ALA A 90 30.06 25.56 52.95
C ALA A 90 30.16 26.37 54.25
N LYS A 91 30.14 25.70 55.41
CA LYS A 91 30.09 26.35 56.74
C LYS A 91 31.31 26.03 57.57
N ASN A 92 31.81 27.01 58.32
CA ASN A 92 32.90 26.80 59.28
C ASN A 92 32.40 26.23 60.62
N ALA A 93 33.30 26.02 61.59
CA ALA A 93 32.95 25.44 62.91
C ALA A 93 31.90 26.24 63.70
N THR A 94 31.72 27.52 63.41
CA THR A 94 30.74 28.40 64.07
C THR A 94 29.39 28.44 63.35
N GLY A 95 29.26 27.74 62.22
CA GLY A 95 28.07 27.75 61.37
C GLY A 95 28.00 28.92 60.38
N ALA A 96 29.01 29.79 60.34
CA ALA A 96 29.07 30.88 59.36
C ALA A 96 29.35 30.32 57.96
N VAL A 97 28.58 30.79 56.98
CA VAL A 97 28.75 30.45 55.56
C VAL A 97 30.04 31.09 55.07
N LEU A 98 30.99 30.25 54.66
CA LEU A 98 32.21 30.65 53.99
C LEU A 98 31.95 30.89 52.51
N GLU A 99 31.13 30.02 51.91
CA GLU A 99 30.84 30.05 50.50
C GLU A 99 29.51 29.38 50.19
N SER A 100 28.86 29.77 49.08
CA SER A 100 27.61 29.17 48.65
C SER A 100 27.49 29.15 47.13
N ALA A 101 26.71 28.21 46.62
CA ALA A 101 26.38 28.13 45.20
C ALA A 101 24.97 27.55 45.02
N SER A 102 24.34 27.81 43.87
CA SER A 102 22.98 27.34 43.58
C SER A 102 22.79 27.07 42.10
N GLY A 103 21.77 26.28 41.77
CA GLY A 103 21.42 25.95 40.39
C GLY A 103 20.05 25.28 40.30
N GLN A 104 19.67 24.89 39.09
CA GLN A 104 18.44 24.14 38.83
C GLN A 104 18.74 22.83 38.13
N HIS A 105 17.89 21.82 38.38
CA HIS A 105 17.97 20.56 37.67
C HIS A 105 16.63 19.82 37.66
N LEU A 106 16.39 19.10 36.58
CA LEU A 106 15.23 18.24 36.38
C LEU A 106 15.52 16.85 36.98
N THR A 107 14.54 16.22 37.64
CA THR A 107 14.63 14.79 37.99
C THR A 107 14.33 13.91 36.78
N ALA A 108 14.87 12.69 36.78
CA ALA A 108 14.61 11.73 35.72
C ALA A 108 13.11 11.33 35.68
N PRO A 109 12.66 10.68 34.59
CA PRO A 109 11.29 10.19 34.50
C PRO A 109 10.96 9.16 35.58
N GLU A 110 9.66 8.84 35.69
CA GLU A 110 9.20 7.78 36.60
C GLU A 110 9.84 6.44 36.24
N ARG A 111 9.98 5.55 37.22
CA ARG A 111 10.46 4.19 36.99
C ARG A 111 9.61 3.51 35.90
N MET A 112 10.28 2.78 35.01
CA MET A 112 9.63 1.95 33.99
C MET A 112 8.74 0.85 34.61
N ASP A 113 7.63 0.53 33.94
CA ASP A 113 6.87 -0.70 34.23
C ASP A 113 7.67 -1.91 33.72
N PRO A 114 7.36 -3.15 34.15
CA PRO A 114 7.95 -4.33 33.56
C PRO A 114 7.86 -4.33 32.02
N ILE A 115 8.89 -4.89 31.37
CA ILE A 115 8.89 -5.13 29.92
C ILE A 115 7.65 -5.99 29.58
N VAL A 116 6.96 -5.62 28.50
CA VAL A 116 5.73 -6.28 28.05
C VAL A 116 6.07 -7.61 27.39
N SER A 117 6.97 -7.59 26.41
CA SER A 117 7.41 -8.76 25.67
C SER A 117 8.84 -8.58 25.14
N VAL A 118 9.52 -9.70 24.89
CA VAL A 118 10.77 -9.74 24.13
C VAL A 118 10.72 -10.94 23.19
N THR A 119 10.86 -10.69 21.89
CA THR A 119 10.88 -11.73 20.85
C THR A 119 12.19 -11.66 20.08
N ALA A 120 12.69 -12.81 19.61
CA ALA A 120 13.76 -12.83 18.63
C ALA A 120 13.17 -12.49 17.25
N VAL A 121 13.87 -11.64 16.52
CA VAL A 121 13.53 -11.31 15.12
C VAL A 121 14.42 -12.11 14.19
N ASP A 122 15.70 -12.23 14.53
CA ASP A 122 16.70 -12.99 13.80
C ASP A 122 17.79 -13.48 14.76
N SER A 123 18.85 -14.09 14.23
CA SER A 123 19.98 -14.59 15.05
C SER A 123 20.76 -13.49 15.80
N THR A 124 20.61 -12.23 15.42
CA THR A 124 21.36 -11.08 15.97
C THR A 124 20.47 -9.94 16.49
N THR A 125 19.14 -10.09 16.44
CA THR A 125 18.19 -9.02 16.78
C THR A 125 17.09 -9.52 17.70
N LEU A 126 16.83 -8.74 18.75
CA LEU A 126 15.65 -8.90 19.61
C LEU A 126 14.71 -7.70 19.44
N GLN A 127 13.40 -7.92 19.42
CA GLN A 127 12.39 -6.87 19.52
C GLN A 127 11.90 -6.79 20.98
N VAL A 128 11.92 -5.58 21.55
CA VAL A 128 11.60 -5.33 22.97
C VAL A 128 10.41 -4.40 23.08
N GLU A 129 9.33 -4.87 23.69
CA GLU A 129 8.10 -4.12 23.88
C GLU A 129 7.98 -3.61 25.34
N PHE A 130 7.62 -2.34 25.51
CA PHE A 130 7.48 -1.69 26.81
C PHE A 130 6.54 -0.49 26.76
N VAL A 131 5.95 -0.14 27.90
CA VAL A 131 5.04 1.00 28.01
C VAL A 131 5.82 2.32 28.13
N LEU A 132 5.49 3.30 27.29
CA LEU A 132 6.08 4.63 27.31
C LEU A 132 5.72 5.40 28.60
N LYS A 133 6.67 6.14 29.16
CA LYS A 133 6.51 6.94 30.38
C LYS A 133 6.41 8.43 30.07
N THR A 134 5.47 9.11 30.74
CA THR A 134 5.33 10.57 30.66
C THR A 134 6.61 11.24 31.18
N GLY A 135 7.09 12.24 30.44
CA GLY A 135 8.30 12.99 30.78
C GLY A 135 9.60 12.34 30.31
N ALA A 136 9.55 11.17 29.69
CA ALA A 136 10.69 10.58 28.97
C ALA A 136 10.81 11.20 27.58
N SER A 137 12.04 11.55 27.17
CA SER A 137 12.35 11.95 25.80
C SER A 137 12.98 10.82 24.98
N LYS A 138 13.48 9.79 25.65
CA LYS A 138 14.07 8.58 25.07
C LYS A 138 14.10 7.45 26.09
N TYR A 139 14.39 6.25 25.62
CA TYR A 139 14.56 5.05 26.41
C TYR A 139 15.93 4.45 26.13
N ILE A 140 16.47 3.78 27.13
CA ILE A 140 17.73 3.07 27.03
C ILE A 140 17.41 1.61 27.26
N VAL A 141 17.51 0.81 26.21
CA VAL A 141 17.42 -0.64 26.30
C VAL A 141 18.82 -1.15 26.53
N ARG A 142 18.98 -2.03 27.52
CA ARG A 142 20.26 -2.59 27.93
C ARG A 142 20.19 -4.11 27.88
N ALA A 143 21.14 -4.73 27.19
CA ALA A 143 21.33 -6.17 27.16
C ALA A 143 22.67 -6.55 27.80
N LEU A 144 22.64 -7.55 28.68
CA LEU A 144 23.81 -8.17 29.28
C LEU A 144 23.78 -9.66 29.01
N ASP A 145 24.94 -10.29 28.79
CA ASP A 145 25.01 -11.75 28.76
C ASP A 145 24.50 -12.35 30.09
N THR A 146 24.02 -13.58 30.02
CA THR A 146 23.65 -14.39 31.19
C THR A 146 24.81 -15.25 31.70
N GLN A 147 25.86 -15.44 30.88
CA GLN A 147 27.05 -16.20 31.26
C GLN A 147 27.96 -15.41 32.22
N GLU A 148 28.60 -16.11 33.15
CA GLU A 148 29.61 -15.55 34.04
C GLU A 148 31.00 -16.11 33.69
N PRO A 149 32.04 -15.26 33.54
CA PRO A 149 32.02 -13.81 33.71
C PRO A 149 31.23 -13.09 32.60
N LEU A 150 30.55 -11.99 32.92
CA LEU A 150 29.87 -11.15 31.93
C LEU A 150 30.85 -10.69 30.83
N THR A 151 30.69 -11.21 29.62
CA THR A 151 31.54 -10.88 28.46
C THR A 151 30.91 -9.84 27.53
N PHE A 152 29.58 -9.70 27.56
CA PHE A 152 28.84 -8.79 26.69
C PHE A 152 27.95 -7.82 27.48
N PHE A 153 28.03 -6.55 27.08
CA PHE A 153 27.19 -5.45 27.55
C PHE A 153 26.94 -4.48 26.40
N LYS A 154 25.68 -4.15 26.13
CA LYS A 154 25.31 -3.12 25.16
C LYS A 154 24.09 -2.34 25.63
N GLU A 155 24.12 -1.03 25.38
CA GLU A 155 22.98 -0.13 25.52
C GLU A 155 22.67 0.50 24.17
N ILE A 156 21.38 0.67 23.86
CA ILE A 156 20.91 1.47 22.73
C ILE A 156 19.90 2.51 23.19
N GLU A 157 19.84 3.64 22.49
CA GLU A 157 18.82 4.66 22.72
C GLU A 157 17.71 4.52 21.69
N VAL A 158 16.45 4.49 22.15
CA VAL A 158 15.26 4.36 21.31
C VAL A 158 14.20 5.36 21.74
N THR A 159 13.28 5.72 20.85
CA THR A 159 12.23 6.72 21.12
C THR A 159 10.81 6.15 21.07
N SER A 160 10.63 4.93 20.56
CA SER A 160 9.36 4.23 20.42
C SER A 160 9.42 2.80 20.99
N SER A 161 8.25 2.17 21.06
CA SER A 161 8.10 0.75 21.37
C SER A 161 7.04 0.14 20.42
N PRO A 162 7.22 -1.12 19.94
CA PRO A 162 8.36 -2.01 20.15
C PRO A 162 9.69 -1.45 19.60
N ALA A 163 10.81 -1.88 20.19
CA ALA A 163 12.14 -1.39 19.85
C ALA A 163 13.03 -2.54 19.38
N LEU A 164 13.70 -2.38 18.23
CA LEU A 164 14.69 -3.35 17.75
C LEU A 164 16.03 -3.17 18.47
N PHE A 165 16.61 -4.28 18.91
CA PHE A 165 17.92 -4.37 19.55
C PHE A 165 18.86 -5.24 18.68
N PRO A 166 19.61 -4.62 17.75
CA PRO A 166 20.45 -5.35 16.80
C PRO A 166 21.85 -5.64 17.35
N SER A 167 22.66 -6.32 16.54
CA SER A 167 24.09 -6.64 16.78
C SER A 167 24.32 -7.39 18.09
N LEU A 168 23.48 -8.39 18.32
CA LEU A 168 23.68 -9.45 19.31
C LEU A 168 24.45 -10.60 18.67
N GLN A 169 24.77 -11.62 19.46
CA GLN A 169 25.39 -12.85 18.97
C GLN A 169 24.32 -13.91 18.71
N PRO A 170 24.46 -14.72 17.65
CA PRO A 170 23.62 -15.89 17.42
C PRO A 170 23.50 -16.79 18.64
N TYR A 171 22.30 -17.34 18.81
CA TYR A 171 21.96 -18.35 19.81
C TYR A 171 22.40 -17.99 21.26
N THR A 172 22.36 -16.70 21.61
CA THR A 172 22.90 -16.19 22.87
C THR A 172 21.79 -15.63 23.75
N GLN A 173 21.86 -15.95 25.04
CA GLN A 173 20.83 -15.57 26.01
C GLN A 173 21.24 -14.30 26.77
N TYR A 174 20.36 -13.30 26.76
CA TYR A 174 20.59 -11.98 27.35
C TYR A 174 19.60 -11.66 28.48
N LYS A 175 20.05 -10.91 29.48
CA LYS A 175 19.21 -10.18 30.44
C LYS A 175 18.96 -8.77 29.91
N LEU A 176 17.72 -8.48 29.54
CA LEU A 176 17.29 -7.18 29.02
C LEU A 176 16.62 -6.34 30.11
N SER A 177 16.89 -5.05 30.10
CA SER A 177 16.21 -4.07 30.98
C SER A 177 16.06 -2.74 30.27
N VAL A 178 15.02 -1.98 30.63
CA VAL A 178 14.73 -0.69 30.01
C VAL A 178 14.78 0.43 31.05
N MET A 179 15.33 1.58 30.69
CA MET A 179 15.29 2.81 31.48
C MET A 179 14.62 3.91 30.67
N ALA A 180 13.78 4.72 31.30
CA ALA A 180 13.32 5.99 30.73
C ALA A 180 14.38 7.07 30.98
N ALA A 181 14.54 7.99 30.04
CA ALA A 181 15.50 9.08 30.19
C ALA A 181 14.95 10.42 29.66
N ASN A 182 15.38 11.49 30.31
CA ASN A 182 15.16 12.87 29.88
C ASN A 182 16.42 13.71 30.14
N SER A 183 16.36 15.03 29.93
CA SER A 183 17.48 15.94 30.19
C SER A 183 17.91 15.99 31.67
N GLY A 184 17.04 15.54 32.57
CA GLY A 184 17.27 15.38 34.01
C GLY A 184 17.81 14.02 34.42
N GLY A 185 18.16 13.13 33.50
CA GLY A 185 18.83 11.86 33.80
C GLY A 185 18.01 10.62 33.45
N ARG A 186 18.38 9.50 34.09
CA ARG A 186 17.84 8.15 33.79
C ARG A 186 17.01 7.64 34.97
N SER A 187 15.88 7.00 34.68
CA SER A 187 15.12 6.27 35.69
C SER A 187 15.93 5.07 36.20
N GLN A 188 15.44 4.43 37.25
CA GLN A 188 15.91 3.09 37.56
C GLN A 188 15.50 2.11 36.44
N PRO A 189 16.31 1.08 36.14
CA PRO A 189 15.95 0.07 35.16
C PRO A 189 14.73 -0.73 35.62
N THR A 190 14.03 -1.32 34.66
CA THR A 190 13.08 -2.41 34.92
C THR A 190 13.78 -3.58 35.61
N GLU A 191 12.97 -4.48 36.18
CA GLU A 191 13.43 -5.87 36.37
C GLU A 191 13.85 -6.46 35.02
N SER A 192 14.83 -7.37 35.05
CA SER A 192 15.37 -7.93 33.82
C SER A 192 14.47 -9.04 33.26
N VAL A 193 14.28 -9.04 31.94
CA VAL A 193 13.67 -10.15 31.19
C VAL A 193 14.77 -10.92 30.48
N ILE A 194 14.67 -12.24 30.48
CA ILE A 194 15.62 -13.10 29.76
C ILE A 194 15.04 -13.43 28.39
N ALA A 195 15.82 -13.23 27.34
CA ALA A 195 15.49 -13.64 25.98
C ALA A 195 16.72 -14.21 25.28
N LYS A 196 16.51 -15.02 24.25
CA LYS A 196 17.56 -15.66 23.48
C LYS A 196 17.33 -15.35 22.01
N THR A 197 18.39 -15.01 21.29
CA THR A 197 18.34 -14.89 19.82
C THR A 197 18.22 -16.26 19.17
N PHE A 198 17.75 -16.31 17.92
CA PHE A 198 17.75 -17.54 17.13
C PHE A 198 19.18 -18.03 16.85
N SER A 199 19.33 -19.32 16.55
CA SER A 199 20.54 -19.79 15.86
C SER A 199 20.51 -19.37 14.40
N GLU A 200 21.67 -19.40 13.74
CA GLU A 200 21.76 -19.21 12.30
C GLU A 200 20.94 -20.29 11.56
N GLU A 201 21.01 -21.55 12.00
CA GLU A 201 20.19 -22.65 11.45
C GLU A 201 18.67 -22.38 11.55
N GLN A 202 18.18 -21.86 12.68
CA GLN A 202 16.76 -21.52 12.82
C GLN A 202 16.35 -20.36 11.91
N GLN A 203 17.28 -19.45 11.65
CA GLN A 203 17.03 -18.33 10.74
C GLN A 203 17.01 -18.82 9.29
N GLU A 204 17.95 -19.68 8.90
CA GLU A 204 17.98 -20.30 7.56
C GLU A 204 16.70 -21.12 7.31
N GLU A 205 16.22 -21.90 8.28
CA GLU A 205 14.94 -22.64 8.17
C GLU A 205 13.71 -21.73 7.99
N GLU A 206 13.68 -20.55 8.64
CA GLU A 206 12.59 -19.57 8.46
C GLU A 206 12.69 -18.83 7.10
N GLU A 207 13.90 -18.57 6.63
CA GLU A 207 14.15 -17.97 5.30
C GLU A 207 13.77 -18.95 4.18
N GLU A 208 14.15 -20.24 4.28
CA GLU A 208 13.75 -21.26 3.30
C GLU A 208 12.22 -21.44 3.24
N GLN A 209 11.52 -21.43 4.37
CA GLN A 209 10.05 -21.51 4.39
C GLN A 209 9.38 -20.29 3.73
N GLN A 210 9.94 -19.09 3.90
CA GLN A 210 9.43 -17.89 3.24
C GLN A 210 9.67 -17.94 1.73
N GLU A 211 10.83 -18.42 1.29
CA GLU A 211 11.11 -18.63 -0.14
C GLU A 211 10.15 -19.67 -0.74
N GLU A 212 9.88 -20.79 -0.06
CA GLU A 212 8.89 -21.79 -0.50
C GLU A 212 7.47 -21.19 -0.58
N GLU A 213 7.03 -20.38 0.40
CA GLU A 213 5.72 -19.71 0.36
C GLU A 213 5.62 -18.65 -0.75
N GLU A 214 6.71 -17.96 -1.08
CA GLU A 214 6.78 -17.00 -2.19
C GLU A 214 6.78 -17.71 -3.55
N GLU A 215 7.44 -18.87 -3.68
CA GLU A 215 7.39 -19.70 -4.88
C GLU A 215 5.99 -20.29 -5.10
N GLU A 216 5.32 -20.81 -4.07
CA GLU A 216 3.93 -21.30 -4.16
C GLU A 216 2.96 -20.19 -4.62
N GLN A 217 3.10 -18.97 -4.10
CA GLN A 217 2.29 -17.83 -4.53
C GLN A 217 2.54 -17.44 -5.99
N GLN A 218 3.78 -17.54 -6.46
CA GLN A 218 4.10 -17.27 -7.87
C GLN A 218 3.53 -18.35 -8.80
N GLU A 219 3.59 -19.63 -8.40
CA GLU A 219 2.98 -20.72 -9.16
C GLU A 219 1.44 -20.55 -9.24
N GLU A 220 0.78 -20.17 -8.13
CA GLU A 220 -0.66 -19.85 -8.15
C GLU A 220 -0.98 -18.66 -9.08
N GLU A 221 -0.19 -17.58 -9.05
CA GLU A 221 -0.38 -16.43 -9.97
C GLU A 221 -0.12 -16.78 -11.45
N GLU A 222 0.80 -17.72 -11.74
CA GLU A 222 1.05 -18.21 -13.10
C GLU A 222 -0.07 -19.15 -13.60
N GLU A 223 -0.64 -19.97 -12.73
CA GLU A 223 -1.81 -20.80 -13.06
C GLU A 223 -3.05 -19.94 -13.34
N GLU A 224 -3.34 -18.93 -12.52
CA GLU A 224 -4.45 -17.99 -12.77
C GLU A 224 -4.30 -17.26 -14.12
N GLN A 225 -3.08 -16.82 -14.47
CA GLN A 225 -2.83 -16.19 -15.77
C GLN A 225 -3.05 -17.14 -16.95
N GLN A 226 -2.68 -18.42 -16.80
CA GLN A 226 -2.92 -19.42 -17.85
C GLN A 226 -4.42 -19.70 -18.01
N GLU A 227 -5.18 -19.78 -16.91
CA GLU A 227 -6.63 -19.92 -16.98
C GLU A 227 -7.28 -18.71 -17.66
N GLU A 228 -6.85 -17.47 -17.35
CA GLU A 228 -7.33 -16.27 -18.04
C GLU A 228 -7.00 -16.28 -19.54
N GLU A 229 -5.78 -16.69 -19.94
CA GLU A 229 -5.40 -16.82 -21.35
C GLU A 229 -6.20 -17.93 -22.09
N GLU A 230 -6.57 -19.01 -21.40
CA GLU A 230 -7.42 -20.07 -21.97
C GLU A 230 -8.89 -19.62 -22.10
N GLU A 231 -9.41 -18.83 -21.15
CA GLU A 231 -10.75 -18.23 -21.26
C GLU A 231 -10.80 -17.21 -22.41
N GLU A 232 -9.81 -16.33 -22.55
CA GLU A 232 -9.73 -15.39 -23.69
C GLU A 232 -9.68 -16.12 -25.03
N GLN A 233 -8.93 -17.22 -25.14
CA GLN A 233 -8.90 -18.04 -26.36
C GLN A 233 -10.24 -18.71 -26.66
N GLN A 234 -10.97 -19.16 -25.63
CA GLN A 234 -12.30 -19.72 -25.82
C GLN A 234 -13.31 -18.66 -26.26
N GLU A 235 -13.26 -17.45 -25.69
CA GLU A 235 -14.09 -16.33 -26.14
C GLU A 235 -13.77 -15.95 -27.60
N GLU A 236 -12.50 -15.89 -28.00
CA GLU A 236 -12.11 -15.64 -29.40
C GLU A 236 -12.57 -16.76 -30.37
N GLU A 237 -12.57 -18.03 -29.94
CA GLU A 237 -13.08 -19.15 -30.74
C GLU A 237 -14.61 -19.12 -30.86
N GLU A 238 -15.33 -18.71 -29.81
CA GLU A 238 -16.79 -18.53 -29.85
C GLU A 238 -17.18 -17.35 -30.76
N GLU A 239 -16.49 -16.21 -30.69
CA GLU A 239 -16.73 -15.07 -31.59
C GLU A 239 -16.50 -15.45 -33.07
N GLN A 240 -15.45 -16.23 -33.37
CA GLN A 240 -15.20 -16.69 -34.74
C GLN A 240 -16.29 -17.64 -35.26
N GLN A 241 -16.84 -18.50 -34.40
CA GLN A 241 -17.96 -19.38 -34.78
C GLN A 241 -19.24 -18.59 -35.03
N GLU A 242 -19.54 -17.57 -34.21
CA GLU A 242 -20.67 -16.68 -34.45
C GLU A 242 -20.51 -15.91 -35.78
N GLU A 243 -19.32 -15.40 -36.10
CA GLU A 243 -19.05 -14.76 -37.40
C GLU A 243 -19.23 -15.73 -38.57
N GLU A 244 -18.75 -16.98 -38.48
CA GLU A 244 -18.96 -17.99 -39.52
C GLU A 244 -20.44 -18.40 -39.69
N GLU A 245 -21.22 -18.42 -38.60
CA GLU A 245 -22.67 -18.67 -38.66
C GLU A 245 -23.43 -17.49 -39.28
N GLU A 246 -23.03 -16.24 -39.00
CA GLU A 246 -23.59 -15.05 -39.64
C GLU A 246 -23.28 -15.02 -41.15
N GLU A 247 -22.03 -15.31 -41.57
CA GLU A 247 -21.68 -15.38 -43.00
C GLU A 247 -22.49 -16.46 -43.73
N GLN A 248 -22.71 -17.64 -43.11
CA GLN A 248 -23.53 -18.69 -43.72
C GLN A 248 -25.00 -18.28 -43.85
N GLN A 249 -25.56 -17.55 -42.88
CA GLN A 249 -26.92 -17.03 -42.97
C GLN A 249 -27.03 -15.97 -44.08
N GLU A 250 -26.05 -15.08 -44.22
CA GLU A 250 -26.01 -14.11 -45.32
C GLU A 250 -25.92 -14.81 -46.69
N GLU A 251 -25.11 -15.87 -46.84
CA GLU A 251 -25.06 -16.66 -48.07
C GLU A 251 -26.40 -17.36 -48.38
N GLU A 252 -27.07 -17.95 -47.39
CA GLU A 252 -28.40 -18.56 -47.57
C GLU A 252 -29.46 -17.50 -47.97
N GLU A 253 -29.45 -16.31 -47.36
CA GLU A 253 -30.35 -15.21 -47.74
C GLU A 253 -30.06 -14.68 -49.16
N GLU A 254 -28.80 -14.65 -49.60
CA GLU A 254 -28.45 -14.29 -50.98
C GLU A 254 -28.88 -15.37 -52.00
N GLU A 255 -28.78 -16.65 -51.66
CA GLU A 255 -29.28 -17.75 -52.51
C GLU A 255 -30.81 -17.71 -52.63
N GLU A 256 -31.55 -17.52 -51.53
CA GLU A 256 -33.01 -17.37 -51.57
C GLU A 256 -33.44 -16.17 -52.44
N GLN A 257 -32.75 -15.03 -52.34
CA GLN A 257 -33.03 -13.86 -53.19
C GLN A 257 -32.78 -14.13 -54.67
N GLN A 258 -31.72 -14.90 -55.00
CA GLN A 258 -31.46 -15.29 -56.39
C GLN A 258 -32.52 -16.25 -56.93
N GLU A 259 -32.99 -17.22 -56.12
CA GLU A 259 -34.08 -18.10 -56.51
C GLU A 259 -35.38 -17.31 -56.74
N GLU A 260 -35.73 -16.35 -55.87
CA GLU A 260 -36.89 -15.47 -56.07
C GLU A 260 -36.76 -14.62 -57.36
N GLU A 261 -35.59 -14.05 -57.66
CA GLU A 261 -35.35 -13.31 -58.91
C GLU A 261 -35.42 -14.21 -60.16
N GLU A 262 -34.99 -15.48 -60.07
CA GLU A 262 -35.12 -16.44 -61.17
C GLU A 262 -36.58 -16.88 -61.37
N GLU A 263 -37.36 -17.05 -60.30
CA GLU A 263 -38.80 -17.33 -60.39
C GLU A 263 -39.56 -16.15 -61.01
N GLU A 264 -39.31 -14.90 -60.59
CA GLU A 264 -39.92 -13.71 -61.21
C GLU A 264 -39.58 -13.61 -62.71
N GLN A 265 -38.35 -13.90 -63.11
CA GLN A 265 -37.96 -13.91 -64.53
C GLN A 265 -38.67 -15.00 -65.33
N GLN A 266 -38.88 -16.20 -64.75
CA GLN A 266 -39.64 -17.25 -65.39
C GLN A 266 -41.12 -16.87 -65.55
N GLU A 267 -41.73 -16.25 -64.52
CA GLU A 267 -43.10 -15.74 -64.63
C GLU A 267 -43.22 -14.66 -65.72
N GLU A 268 -42.28 -13.72 -65.81
CA GLU A 268 -42.25 -12.71 -66.90
C GLU A 268 -42.05 -13.33 -68.30
N GLU A 269 -41.25 -14.40 -68.43
CA GLU A 269 -41.09 -15.13 -69.69
C GLU A 269 -42.36 -15.92 -70.07
N GLU A 270 -43.04 -16.53 -69.10
CA GLU A 270 -44.33 -17.21 -69.33
C GLU A 270 -45.42 -16.20 -69.76
N GLU A 271 -45.50 -15.04 -69.09
CA GLU A 271 -46.47 -13.98 -69.44
C GLU A 271 -46.22 -13.44 -70.86
N GLN A 272 -44.95 -13.26 -71.26
CA GLN A 272 -44.59 -12.88 -72.63
C GLN A 272 -44.95 -13.96 -73.67
N GLN A 273 -44.81 -15.23 -73.33
CA GLN A 273 -45.22 -16.33 -74.21
C GLN A 273 -46.73 -16.40 -74.36
N GLU A 274 -47.50 -16.19 -73.28
CA GLU A 274 -48.96 -16.09 -73.35
C GLU A 274 -49.40 -14.91 -74.22
N ASP A 275 -48.79 -13.74 -74.07
CA ASP A 275 -49.04 -12.56 -74.91
C ASP A 275 -48.73 -12.84 -76.41
N GLU A 276 -47.60 -13.51 -76.72
CA GLU A 276 -47.25 -13.90 -78.10
C GLU A 276 -48.21 -14.96 -78.67
N GLU A 277 -48.71 -15.88 -77.84
CA GLU A 277 -49.73 -16.85 -78.26
C GLU A 277 -51.10 -16.19 -78.49
N GLU A 278 -51.48 -15.20 -77.68
CA GLU A 278 -52.69 -14.38 -77.92
C GLU A 278 -52.56 -13.57 -79.21
N GLU A 279 -51.43 -12.90 -79.48
CA GLU A 279 -51.22 -12.18 -80.75
C GLU A 279 -51.29 -13.12 -81.97
N GLN A 280 -50.71 -14.33 -81.87
CA GLN A 280 -50.81 -15.33 -82.94
C GLN A 280 -52.25 -15.82 -83.17
N GLN A 281 -53.03 -16.00 -82.10
CA GLN A 281 -54.45 -16.36 -82.22
C GLN A 281 -55.27 -15.22 -82.83
N GLU A 282 -55.00 -13.96 -82.47
CA GLU A 282 -55.64 -12.81 -83.11
C GLU A 282 -55.27 -12.70 -84.60
N GLU A 283 -54.01 -12.94 -84.98
CA GLU A 283 -53.61 -13.00 -86.40
C GLU A 283 -54.29 -14.17 -87.15
N GLU A 284 -54.38 -15.37 -86.56
CA GLU A 284 -55.11 -16.50 -87.16
C GLU A 284 -56.62 -16.22 -87.29
N GLU A 285 -57.24 -15.53 -86.33
CA GLU A 285 -58.64 -15.10 -86.43
C GLU A 285 -58.85 -14.02 -87.49
N GLU A 286 -57.91 -13.08 -87.66
CA GLU A 286 -57.94 -12.10 -88.76
C GLU A 286 -57.76 -12.77 -90.12
N GLU A 287 -56.84 -13.72 -90.28
CA GLU A 287 -56.67 -14.50 -91.53
C GLU A 287 -57.94 -15.31 -91.86
N GLN A 288 -58.58 -15.93 -90.87
CA GLN A 288 -59.84 -16.65 -91.07
C GLN A 288 -61.00 -15.71 -91.46
N GLN A 289 -61.04 -14.49 -90.93
CA GLN A 289 -62.02 -13.48 -91.35
C GLN A 289 -61.76 -12.97 -92.77
N GLU A 290 -60.50 -12.81 -93.18
CA GLU A 290 -60.15 -12.50 -94.57
C GLU A 290 -60.53 -13.65 -95.52
N GLU A 291 -60.29 -14.92 -95.16
CA GLU A 291 -60.75 -16.07 -95.95
C GLU A 291 -62.29 -16.13 -96.05
N GLU A 292 -63.03 -15.91 -94.96
CA GLU A 292 -64.51 -15.85 -94.99
C GLU A 292 -65.05 -14.66 -95.81
N GLU A 293 -64.35 -13.52 -95.87
CA GLU A 293 -64.71 -12.39 -96.75
C GLU A 293 -64.35 -12.68 -98.22
N GLU A 294 -63.31 -13.47 -98.51
CA GLU A 294 -62.95 -13.89 -99.88
C GLU A 294 -63.83 -15.02 -100.42
N GLU A 295 -64.43 -15.89 -99.59
CA GLU A 295 -65.32 -16.97 -100.04
C GLU A 295 -66.80 -16.54 -100.25
N GLN A 296 -67.23 -15.42 -99.66
CA GLN A 296 -68.60 -14.91 -99.81
C GLN A 296 -69.06 -14.58 -101.25
N PRO A 297 -68.21 -14.18 -102.22
CA PRO A 297 -68.62 -14.04 -103.61
C PRO A 297 -68.64 -15.36 -104.40
N GLU A 298 -68.01 -16.45 -103.93
CA GLU A 298 -67.91 -17.72 -104.68
C GLU A 298 -69.07 -18.70 -104.36
N GLU A 299 -69.57 -18.76 -103.12
CA GLU A 299 -70.73 -19.62 -102.78
C GLU A 299 -72.07 -19.14 -103.38
N GLU A 300 -72.22 -17.85 -103.71
CA GLU A 300 -73.42 -17.34 -104.39
C GLU A 300 -73.43 -17.64 -105.91
N GLU A 301 -72.28 -17.94 -106.54
CA GLU A 301 -72.21 -18.31 -107.97
C GLU A 301 -72.40 -19.83 -108.20
N GLU A 302 -71.91 -20.71 -107.32
CA GLU A 302 -72.07 -22.18 -107.49
C GLU A 302 -73.52 -22.67 -107.30
N GLN A 303 -74.32 -22.02 -106.44
CA GLN A 303 -75.73 -22.39 -106.26
C GLN A 303 -76.62 -22.01 -107.45
N GLN A 304 -76.15 -21.15 -108.37
CA GLN A 304 -76.87 -20.85 -109.62
C GLN A 304 -76.54 -21.84 -110.75
N GLU A 305 -75.39 -22.51 -110.72
CA GLU A 305 -75.01 -23.48 -111.77
C GLU A 305 -75.57 -24.90 -111.52
N GLU A 306 -75.72 -25.35 -110.26
CA GLU A 306 -76.26 -26.70 -109.97
C GLU A 306 -77.78 -26.85 -110.27
N GLU A 307 -78.57 -25.76 -110.26
CA GLU A 307 -80.00 -25.85 -110.66
C GLU A 307 -80.20 -25.96 -112.20
N GLU A 308 -79.19 -25.67 -113.02
CA GLU A 308 -79.29 -25.83 -114.49
C GLU A 308 -78.89 -27.22 -115.01
N GLU A 309 -78.08 -28.01 -114.29
CA GLU A 309 -77.64 -29.34 -114.74
C GLU A 309 -78.65 -30.48 -114.46
N GLU A 310 -79.53 -30.38 -113.46
CA GLU A 310 -80.55 -31.42 -113.18
C GLU A 310 -81.68 -31.51 -114.24
N GLN A 311 -81.71 -30.63 -115.24
CA GLN A 311 -82.75 -30.64 -116.29
C GLN A 311 -82.30 -31.23 -117.65
N GLN A 312 -81.06 -31.73 -117.81
CA GLN A 312 -80.55 -32.13 -119.13
C GLN A 312 -80.24 -33.62 -119.38
N GLU A 313 -80.23 -34.53 -118.40
CA GLU A 313 -79.86 -35.95 -118.66
C GLU A 313 -80.96 -36.99 -118.36
N GLU A 314 -82.24 -36.62 -118.51
CA GLU A 314 -83.38 -37.56 -118.55
C GLU A 314 -83.74 -38.07 -119.97
N GLU A 315 -82.94 -37.78 -121.01
CA GLU A 315 -83.16 -38.26 -122.38
C GLU A 315 -81.88 -38.90 -122.99
N GLU A 316 -81.74 -40.23 -122.89
CA GLU A 316 -81.45 -41.14 -124.02
C GLU A 316 -81.11 -42.57 -123.51
N GLU A 317 -82.15 -43.40 -123.45
CA GLU A 317 -82.08 -44.86 -123.42
C GLU A 317 -81.63 -45.43 -124.79
N GLU A 318 -81.22 -46.71 -124.76
CA GLU A 318 -81.28 -47.72 -125.85
C GLU A 318 -80.08 -47.95 -126.81
N GLN A 319 -79.31 -49.03 -126.52
CA GLN A 319 -79.23 -50.32 -127.28
C GLN A 319 -77.82 -50.96 -127.41
N PRO A 320 -77.74 -52.31 -127.60
CA PRO A 320 -76.56 -53.15 -127.32
C PRO A 320 -75.93 -53.83 -128.57
N GLU A 321 -74.97 -54.73 -128.30
CA GLU A 321 -74.49 -55.89 -129.07
C GLU A 321 -73.13 -55.87 -129.82
N GLU A 322 -72.40 -56.96 -129.54
CA GLU A 322 -71.58 -57.80 -130.41
C GLU A 322 -70.12 -57.48 -130.82
N SER A 323 -69.26 -58.39 -130.35
CA SER A 323 -68.37 -59.27 -131.14
C SER A 323 -66.87 -58.95 -131.22
N LEU A 324 -66.14 -60.04 -130.95
CA LEU A 324 -64.72 -60.30 -131.18
C LEU A 324 -64.35 -60.18 -132.65
N GLU A 325 -63.31 -59.41 -132.95
CA GLU A 325 -62.04 -59.86 -133.55
C GLU A 325 -60.91 -58.85 -133.29
#